data_AF-A0A358SAS6-F1
#
_entry.id   AF-A0A358SAS6-F1
#
_cell.length_a   1.000
_cell.length_b   1.000
_cell.length_c   1.000
_cell.angle_alpha   90.00
_cell.angle_beta   90.00
_cell.angle_gamma   90.00
#
_symmetry.space_group_name_H-M   'P 1'
#
loop_
_entity.id
_entity.type
_entity.pdbx_description
1 polymer ?
#
loop_
_entity_poly.entity_id
_entity_poly.type
_entity_poly.pdbx_seq_one_letter_code
_entity_poly.pdbx_strand_id
1 'polypeptide(L)'
;MTNTMESLTRIIAEKKLYAVFQPILSLSTGVVIGYEALSRISEDGLFSSPEELFIAAKENHRLWELEQLARSISLKSAQRFMTPPISKKLFLNVNPHILQDDSFIRGFTKEFLTEYGISPKQVIFEITERNVISDMKSFKTIICHYKSQDYTIAIDDVGAGYSGLNLISDVDPTYIKIDMKLIRDIHVSPIKSAIVKGLVEFSKASGILLIAEGVETFEELDCVLHLGVQYAQGYLIQRPEREITPISSEVLDFIHNQNLKKNPQSVLPYSYQEVRHLAGPIEILSPKSTVFEAYHLLKLQKDSLGICILQDSKVEGILTREKLSLLLSGQYGFTLNQNKPLSQVMDKDFLSVEGSTPVNLVSSLAMERSQDKLYDFIVVEEKDHYFGVVTIKDLLEKSYEIELFKAKHQNPLTGLPGNLLIEQRLHELVKKEKEFFAYYLDIDHFKPFNDVYGFEKGDLAIRLLAELLSKELPSHQFIGHIGGDDFVILMDDPSCIHKMDQVVERFEHEILSFYTKEDRLRGYIHTENRNGFLEMFPLMTLTSVFVRSAPPKQLSLMEISELLAQKKAQEKKLKYKMFNAEESLA
;
A
#
# COMPACT_ATOMS: atom_id res chain seq x y z
N MET A 1 -21.73 43.89 10.54
CA MET A 1 -20.63 44.21 9.60
C MET A 1 -19.40 44.74 10.33
N THR A 2 -19.50 45.77 11.19
CA THR A 2 -18.35 46.34 11.93
C THR A 2 -17.58 45.31 12.79
N ASN A 3 -18.27 44.47 13.58
CA ASN A 3 -17.61 43.46 14.43
C ASN A 3 -16.85 42.37 13.62
N THR A 4 -17.38 41.98 12.46
CA THR A 4 -16.80 40.94 11.59
C THR A 4 -15.51 41.43 10.91
N MET A 5 -15.52 42.68 10.43
CA MET A 5 -14.36 43.32 9.81
C MET A 5 -13.25 43.58 10.84
N GLU A 6 -13.60 44.01 12.07
CA GLU A 6 -12.64 44.19 13.17
C GLU A 6 -12.00 42.86 13.59
N SER A 7 -12.81 41.80 13.76
CA SER A 7 -12.32 40.45 14.08
C SER A 7 -11.42 39.89 12.96
N LEU A 8 -11.81 40.00 11.69
CA LEU A 8 -10.96 39.61 10.54
C LEU A 8 -9.62 40.37 10.56
N THR A 9 -9.67 41.68 10.80
CA THR A 9 -8.46 42.53 10.87
C THR A 9 -7.56 42.10 12.01
N ARG A 10 -8.13 41.80 13.18
CA ARG A 10 -7.40 41.28 14.33
C ARG A 10 -6.74 39.95 14.02
N ILE A 11 -7.47 39.01 13.42
CA ILE A 11 -6.93 37.68 13.08
C ILE A 11 -5.72 37.80 12.14
N ILE A 12 -5.82 38.65 11.12
CA ILE A 12 -4.73 38.87 10.16
C ILE A 12 -3.54 39.56 10.83
N ALA A 13 -3.77 40.64 11.56
CA ALA A 13 -2.70 41.44 12.17
C ALA A 13 -1.96 40.69 13.29
N GLU A 14 -2.70 39.96 14.13
CA GLU A 14 -2.14 39.19 15.26
C GLU A 14 -1.73 37.77 14.85
N LYS A 15 -1.90 37.38 13.58
CA LYS A 15 -1.57 36.05 13.04
C LYS A 15 -2.23 34.89 13.80
N LYS A 16 -3.52 35.03 14.11
CA LYS A 16 -4.32 34.06 14.90
C LYS A 16 -4.77 32.81 14.13
N LEU A 17 -3.95 32.37 13.19
CA LEU A 17 -4.13 31.12 12.48
C LEU A 17 -3.04 30.13 12.87
N TYR A 18 -3.36 28.84 12.80
CA TYR A 18 -2.37 27.78 12.86
C TYR A 18 -2.72 26.69 11.86
N ALA A 19 -1.71 25.96 11.40
CA ALA A 19 -1.90 24.82 10.52
C ALA A 19 -2.00 23.52 11.33
N VAL A 20 -2.90 22.65 10.92
CA VAL A 20 -2.89 21.22 11.27
C VAL A 20 -2.72 20.42 9.99
N PHE A 21 -2.20 19.21 10.12
CA PHE A 21 -1.82 18.35 9.01
C PHE A 21 -2.56 17.04 9.10
N GLN A 22 -3.14 16.59 7.99
CA GLN A 22 -3.75 15.28 7.89
C GLN A 22 -3.01 14.43 6.87
N PRO A 23 -2.59 13.21 7.21
CA PRO A 23 -1.81 12.36 6.31
C PRO A 23 -2.66 11.82 5.16
N ILE A 24 -2.01 11.67 4.01
CA ILE A 24 -2.52 10.93 2.85
C ILE A 24 -1.68 9.66 2.73
N LEU A 25 -2.34 8.51 2.92
CA LEU A 25 -1.71 7.20 3.06
C LEU A 25 -1.82 6.42 1.75
N SER A 26 -0.73 5.77 1.33
CA SER A 26 -0.75 4.80 0.24
C SER A 26 -1.41 3.49 0.67
N LEU A 27 -2.44 3.07 -0.05
CA LEU A 27 -3.18 1.83 0.21
C LEU A 27 -2.44 0.58 -0.23
N SER A 28 -1.43 0.69 -1.09
CA SER A 28 -0.57 -0.43 -1.49
C SER A 28 0.60 -0.65 -0.54
N THR A 29 1.05 0.40 0.16
CA THR A 29 2.32 0.37 0.90
C THR A 29 2.20 0.69 2.39
N GLY A 30 1.12 1.35 2.82
CA GLY A 30 1.01 1.91 4.16
C GLY A 30 1.93 3.11 4.41
N VAL A 31 2.59 3.66 3.38
CA VAL A 31 3.46 4.83 3.52
C VAL A 31 2.66 6.11 3.31
N VAL A 32 2.85 7.09 4.19
CA VAL A 32 2.32 8.45 4.00
C VAL A 32 3.07 9.13 2.85
N ILE A 33 2.35 9.57 1.82
CA ILE A 33 2.95 10.26 0.67
C ILE A 33 3.07 11.77 0.90
N GLY A 34 2.22 12.33 1.75
CA GLY A 34 2.12 13.75 2.00
C GLY A 34 1.06 14.07 3.03
N TYR A 35 0.92 15.36 3.31
CA TYR A 35 -0.05 15.88 4.26
C TYR A 35 -0.87 17.00 3.63
N GLU A 36 -2.17 16.98 3.88
CA GLU A 36 -3.04 18.12 3.62
C GLU A 36 -2.92 19.11 4.78
N ALA A 37 -2.66 20.38 4.46
CA ALA A 37 -2.64 21.44 5.45
C ALA A 37 -4.00 22.10 5.56
N LEU A 38 -4.54 22.06 6.77
CA LEU A 38 -5.82 22.67 7.10
C LEU A 38 -5.60 23.84 8.06
N SER A 39 -6.16 25.00 7.71
CA SER A 39 -6.12 26.17 8.59
C SER A 39 -7.05 25.98 9.78
N ARG A 40 -6.67 26.51 10.94
CA ARG A 40 -7.48 26.60 12.16
C ARG A 40 -7.33 27.97 12.77
N ILE A 41 -8.40 28.44 13.42
CA ILE A 41 -8.46 29.74 14.09
C ILE A 41 -8.13 29.50 15.57
N SER A 42 -7.19 30.26 16.12
CA SER A 42 -7.00 30.30 17.58
C SER A 42 -8.11 31.13 18.21
N GLU A 43 -8.86 30.54 19.14
CA GLU A 43 -10.04 31.09 19.86
C GLU A 43 -10.34 32.58 19.59
N ASP A 44 -11.27 32.85 18.67
CA ASP A 44 -11.72 34.22 18.34
C ASP A 44 -13.18 34.48 18.74
N GLY A 45 -13.94 33.45 19.12
CA GLY A 45 -15.33 33.51 19.59
C GLY A 45 -16.38 33.93 18.54
N LEU A 46 -15.97 34.51 17.41
CA LEU A 46 -16.83 35.13 16.40
C LEU A 46 -16.94 34.33 15.09
N PHE A 47 -15.90 33.57 14.74
CA PHE A 47 -15.88 32.63 13.62
C PHE A 47 -15.82 31.21 14.16
N SER A 48 -16.75 30.37 13.73
CA SER A 48 -16.87 28.97 14.18
C SER A 48 -15.98 28.04 13.34
N SER A 49 -15.62 28.46 12.12
CA SER A 49 -14.80 27.69 11.19
C SER A 49 -13.91 28.59 10.32
N PRO A 50 -12.81 28.04 9.76
CA PRO A 50 -12.03 28.72 8.72
C PRO A 50 -12.87 29.10 7.50
N GLU A 51 -13.85 28.29 7.11
CA GLU A 51 -14.70 28.56 5.94
C GLU A 51 -15.48 29.88 6.09
N GLU A 52 -16.09 30.11 7.27
CA GLU A 52 -16.76 31.37 7.59
C GLU A 52 -15.80 32.57 7.51
N LEU A 53 -14.55 32.39 7.95
CA LEU A 53 -13.52 33.42 7.89
C LEU A 53 -13.12 33.77 6.44
N PHE A 54 -12.97 32.76 5.57
CA PHE A 54 -12.65 32.97 4.15
C PHE A 54 -13.81 33.61 3.38
N ILE A 55 -15.06 33.28 3.71
CA ILE A 55 -16.25 33.96 3.16
C ILE A 55 -16.22 35.44 3.56
N ALA A 56 -16.02 35.74 4.84
CA ALA A 56 -15.93 37.12 5.31
C ALA A 56 -14.77 37.88 4.67
N ALA A 57 -13.60 37.25 4.47
CA ALA A 57 -12.47 37.88 3.80
C ALA A 57 -12.78 38.23 2.33
N LYS A 58 -13.51 37.34 1.62
CA LYS A 58 -13.97 37.60 0.25
C LYS A 58 -14.93 38.79 0.19
N GLU A 59 -15.93 38.83 1.07
CA GLU A 59 -16.91 39.92 1.13
C GLU A 59 -16.28 41.28 1.48
N ASN A 60 -15.13 41.28 2.17
CA ASN A 60 -14.41 42.48 2.57
C ASN A 60 -13.19 42.79 1.69
N HIS A 61 -13.01 42.12 0.54
CA HIS A 61 -11.88 42.32 -0.39
C HIS A 61 -10.48 42.17 0.26
N ARG A 62 -10.33 41.23 1.20
CA ARG A 62 -9.06 40.90 1.88
C ARG A 62 -8.71 39.42 1.76
N LEU A 63 -9.20 38.77 0.70
CA LEU A 63 -9.04 37.33 0.49
C LEU A 63 -7.56 36.98 0.33
N TRP A 64 -6.81 37.76 -0.45
CA TRP A 64 -5.39 37.51 -0.66
C TRP A 64 -4.56 37.71 0.61
N GLU A 65 -4.86 38.71 1.44
CA GLU A 65 -4.16 38.93 2.71
C GLU A 65 -4.31 37.73 3.66
N LEU A 66 -5.54 37.20 3.76
CA LEU A 66 -5.82 36.01 4.56
C LEU A 66 -5.16 34.76 3.98
N GLU A 67 -5.23 34.56 2.66
CA GLU A 67 -4.61 33.41 1.99
C GLU A 67 -3.08 33.45 2.11
N GLN A 68 -2.45 34.61 1.97
CA GLN A 68 -1.02 34.77 2.21
C GLN A 68 -0.64 34.37 3.63
N LEU A 69 -1.41 34.80 4.63
CA LEU A 69 -1.17 34.42 6.02
C LEU A 69 -1.29 32.91 6.22
N ALA A 70 -2.39 32.31 5.77
CA ALA A 70 -2.64 30.88 5.87
C ALA A 70 -1.53 30.06 5.17
N ARG A 71 -1.20 30.43 3.93
CA ARG A 71 -0.17 29.76 3.12
C ARG A 71 1.21 29.88 3.78
N SER A 72 1.58 31.05 4.30
CA SER A 72 2.85 31.25 5.02
C SER A 72 2.96 30.35 6.24
N ILE A 73 1.88 30.26 7.02
CA ILE A 73 1.83 29.41 8.22
C ILE A 73 1.94 27.94 7.82
N SER A 74 1.16 27.48 6.84
CA SER A 74 1.20 26.10 6.37
C SER A 74 2.57 25.71 5.85
N LEU A 75 3.20 26.52 4.98
CA LEU A 75 4.53 26.22 4.44
C LEU A 75 5.61 26.21 5.53
N LYS A 76 5.59 27.19 6.44
CA LYS A 76 6.55 27.24 7.55
C LYS A 76 6.40 26.05 8.50
N SER A 77 5.17 25.68 8.83
CA SER A 77 4.90 24.52 9.67
C SER A 77 5.17 23.18 8.96
N ALA A 78 5.10 23.16 7.63
CA ALA A 78 5.36 21.97 6.82
C ALA A 78 6.84 21.66 6.59
N GLN A 79 7.71 22.67 6.72
CA GLN A 79 9.15 22.54 6.50
C GLN A 79 9.75 21.28 7.16
N ARG A 80 9.36 20.98 8.41
CA ARG A 80 9.86 19.85 9.21
C ARG A 80 9.69 18.47 8.57
N PHE A 81 8.79 18.31 7.60
CA PHE A 81 8.57 17.05 6.89
C PHE A 81 8.81 17.13 5.38
N MET A 82 8.95 18.33 4.83
CA MET A 82 9.20 18.52 3.40
C MET A 82 10.68 18.47 3.02
N THR A 83 11.57 18.66 3.99
CA THR A 83 13.02 18.53 3.80
C THR A 83 13.52 17.12 4.17
N PRO A 84 14.69 16.70 3.68
CA PRO A 84 15.33 15.46 4.10
C PRO A 84 15.45 15.38 5.64
N PRO A 85 15.29 14.18 6.24
CA PRO A 85 15.16 12.87 5.59
C PRO A 85 13.73 12.46 5.20
N ILE A 86 12.70 13.22 5.59
CA ILE A 86 11.29 12.82 5.48
C ILE A 86 10.71 13.11 4.07
N SER A 87 11.12 14.23 3.44
CA SER A 87 10.85 14.62 2.04
C SER A 87 9.41 14.37 1.52
N LYS A 88 8.39 14.66 2.33
CA LYS A 88 6.97 14.43 1.99
C LYS A 88 6.36 15.59 1.21
N LYS A 89 5.23 15.29 0.55
CA LYS A 89 4.41 16.23 -0.19
C LYS A 89 3.50 17.05 0.72
N LEU A 90 3.17 18.27 0.30
CA LEU A 90 2.23 19.17 0.96
C LEU A 90 1.07 19.49 0.03
N PHE A 91 -0.15 19.18 0.47
CA PHE A 91 -1.37 19.51 -0.24
C PHE A 91 -1.95 20.82 0.34
N LEU A 92 -2.25 21.76 -0.55
CA LEU A 92 -2.70 23.11 -0.23
C LEU A 92 -3.94 23.47 -1.04
N ASN A 93 -5.04 23.71 -0.35
CA ASN A 93 -6.23 24.32 -0.93
C ASN A 93 -5.94 25.71 -1.53
N VAL A 94 -6.45 25.95 -2.74
CA VAL A 94 -6.36 27.25 -3.42
C VAL A 94 -7.74 27.73 -3.82
N ASN A 95 -8.03 29.00 -3.51
CA ASN A 95 -9.22 29.65 -4.03
C ASN A 95 -8.96 30.19 -5.44
N PRO A 96 -9.72 29.79 -6.47
CA PRO A 96 -9.50 30.28 -7.84
C PRO A 96 -9.82 31.78 -8.00
N HIS A 97 -10.50 32.42 -7.04
CA HIS A 97 -10.82 33.85 -7.12
C HIS A 97 -9.68 34.79 -6.74
N ILE A 98 -8.53 34.28 -6.26
CA ILE A 98 -7.41 35.15 -5.84
C ILE A 98 -6.85 36.05 -6.93
N LEU A 99 -6.95 35.67 -8.21
CA LEU A 99 -6.48 36.52 -9.30
C LEU A 99 -7.34 37.77 -9.52
N GLN A 100 -8.54 37.81 -8.92
CA GLN A 100 -9.42 38.97 -8.96
C GLN A 100 -9.11 39.97 -7.84
N ASP A 101 -8.21 39.62 -6.93
CA ASP A 101 -7.77 40.49 -5.84
C ASP A 101 -6.63 41.39 -6.33
N ASP A 102 -6.83 42.71 -6.26
CA ASP A 102 -5.87 43.71 -6.72
C ASP A 102 -4.52 43.62 -5.99
N SER A 103 -4.49 43.00 -4.81
CA SER A 103 -3.28 42.84 -4.00
C SER A 103 -2.49 41.56 -4.32
N PHE A 104 -2.93 40.73 -5.27
CA PHE A 104 -2.29 39.45 -5.61
C PHE A 104 -0.84 39.61 -6.09
N ILE A 105 0.08 38.87 -5.48
CA ILE A 105 1.51 38.88 -5.81
C ILE A 105 1.92 37.56 -6.46
N ARG A 106 2.40 37.64 -7.71
CA ARG A 106 2.96 36.49 -8.43
C ARG A 106 4.30 36.08 -7.82
N GLY A 107 4.51 34.78 -7.66
CA GLY A 107 5.80 34.22 -7.26
C GLY A 107 6.02 34.09 -5.74
N PHE A 108 5.12 34.59 -4.91
CA PHE A 108 5.22 34.53 -3.43
C PHE A 108 5.58 33.13 -2.91
N THR A 109 4.85 32.09 -3.36
CA THR A 109 5.12 30.71 -2.95
C THR A 109 6.49 30.23 -3.41
N LYS A 110 6.90 30.59 -4.62
CA LYS A 110 8.17 30.14 -5.20
C LYS A 110 9.37 30.74 -4.46
N GLU A 111 9.27 32.01 -4.08
CA GLU A 111 10.29 32.69 -3.26
C GLU A 111 10.46 32.00 -1.90
N PHE A 112 9.33 31.70 -1.23
CA PHE A 112 9.35 30.94 0.03
C PHE A 112 10.01 29.56 -0.15
N LEU A 113 9.58 28.77 -1.14
CA LEU A 113 10.16 27.44 -1.36
C LEU A 113 11.66 27.49 -1.67
N THR A 114 12.11 28.52 -2.39
CA THR A 114 13.53 28.74 -2.68
C THR A 114 14.33 29.03 -1.42
N GLU A 115 13.78 29.83 -0.48
CA GLU A 115 14.41 30.13 0.81
C GLU A 115 14.70 28.86 1.62
N TYR A 116 13.79 27.88 1.56
CA TYR A 116 13.87 26.65 2.36
C TYR A 116 14.39 25.43 1.58
N GLY A 117 14.81 25.60 0.32
CA GLY A 117 15.33 24.52 -0.52
C GLY A 117 14.31 23.42 -0.83
N ILE A 118 13.02 23.75 -0.86
CA ILE A 118 11.92 22.81 -1.13
C ILE A 118 11.59 22.83 -2.63
N SER A 119 11.41 21.66 -3.23
CA SER A 119 11.04 21.57 -4.65
C SER A 119 9.57 21.97 -4.87
N PRO A 120 9.24 22.80 -5.87
CA PRO A 120 7.85 23.10 -6.24
C PRO A 120 6.99 21.86 -6.50
N LYS A 121 7.59 20.77 -6.97
CA LYS A 121 6.91 19.48 -7.21
C LYS A 121 6.37 18.84 -5.94
N GLN A 122 6.92 19.19 -4.77
CA GLN A 122 6.44 18.70 -3.47
C GLN A 122 5.19 19.45 -2.98
N VAL A 123 4.78 20.54 -3.64
CA VAL A 123 3.55 21.26 -3.32
C VAL A 123 2.47 20.91 -4.35
N ILE A 124 1.35 20.41 -3.84
CA ILE A 124 0.17 20.04 -4.61
C ILE A 124 -0.90 21.07 -4.31
N PHE A 125 -1.36 21.79 -5.33
CA PHE A 125 -2.48 22.69 -5.18
C PHE A 125 -3.79 21.96 -5.42
N GLU A 126 -4.67 22.00 -4.43
CA GLU A 126 -6.00 21.41 -4.44
C GLU A 126 -7.02 22.46 -4.87
N ILE A 127 -7.92 22.02 -5.74
CA ILE A 127 -8.87 22.89 -6.39
C ILE A 127 -10.23 22.21 -6.37
N THR A 128 -11.19 22.84 -5.71
CA THR A 128 -12.53 22.28 -5.53
C THR A 128 -13.39 22.47 -6.77
N GLU A 129 -14.18 21.44 -7.13
CA GLU A 129 -15.11 21.48 -8.26
C GLU A 129 -16.15 22.62 -8.11
N ARG A 130 -16.57 22.93 -6.87
CA ARG A 130 -17.65 23.88 -6.57
C ARG A 130 -17.34 25.33 -6.93
N ASN A 131 -16.06 25.71 -6.89
CA ASN A 131 -15.62 27.10 -7.09
C ASN A 131 -15.37 27.45 -8.56
N VAL A 132 -15.53 26.50 -9.50
CA VAL A 132 -15.15 26.67 -10.91
C VAL A 132 -16.26 27.30 -11.77
N ILE A 133 -17.50 27.31 -11.29
CA ILE A 133 -18.71 27.46 -12.12
C ILE A 133 -18.91 28.88 -12.72
N SER A 134 -18.13 29.90 -12.32
CA SER A 134 -18.37 31.29 -12.76
C SER A 134 -17.37 31.89 -13.78
N ASP A 135 -16.11 31.42 -13.85
CA ASP A 135 -15.11 31.98 -14.78
C ASP A 135 -14.01 30.96 -15.16
N MET A 136 -14.30 30.15 -16.19
CA MET A 136 -13.39 29.12 -16.69
C MET A 136 -12.09 29.69 -17.29
N LYS A 137 -12.09 30.94 -17.77
CA LYS A 137 -10.91 31.53 -18.43
C LYS A 137 -9.87 31.97 -17.40
N SER A 138 -10.31 32.67 -16.36
CA SER A 138 -9.44 33.01 -15.24
C SER A 138 -8.93 31.76 -14.53
N PHE A 139 -9.81 30.76 -14.38
CA PHE A 139 -9.47 29.45 -13.82
C PHE A 139 -8.32 28.75 -14.59
N LYS A 140 -8.45 28.56 -15.91
CA LYS A 140 -7.38 27.96 -16.73
C LYS A 140 -6.07 28.74 -16.63
N THR A 141 -6.14 30.06 -16.53
CA THR A 141 -4.96 30.92 -16.39
C THR A 141 -4.20 30.61 -15.08
N ILE A 142 -4.90 30.33 -13.98
CA ILE A 142 -4.31 29.94 -12.69
C ILE A 142 -3.62 28.58 -12.79
N ILE A 143 -4.30 27.60 -13.38
CA ILE A 143 -3.74 26.25 -13.56
C ILE A 143 -2.45 26.32 -14.37
N CYS A 144 -2.48 27.00 -15.52
CA CYS A 144 -1.29 27.17 -16.35
C CYS A 144 -0.19 27.93 -15.60
N HIS A 145 -0.54 28.95 -14.80
CA HIS A 145 0.42 29.68 -13.99
C HIS A 145 1.13 28.77 -12.98
N TYR A 146 0.41 27.91 -12.27
CA TYR A 146 1.02 26.98 -11.31
C TYR A 146 1.80 25.87 -12.01
N LYS A 147 1.25 25.24 -13.05
CA LYS A 147 1.97 24.22 -13.83
C LYS A 147 3.27 24.75 -14.43
N SER A 148 3.29 26.01 -14.91
CA SER A 148 4.50 26.64 -15.45
C SER A 148 5.64 26.86 -14.42
N GLN A 149 5.34 26.66 -13.12
CA GLN A 149 6.29 26.75 -12.02
C GLN A 149 6.61 25.38 -11.40
N ASP A 150 6.31 24.30 -12.12
CA ASP A 150 6.52 22.90 -11.70
C ASP A 150 5.69 22.47 -10.47
N TYR A 151 4.62 23.18 -10.15
CA TYR A 151 3.66 22.74 -9.14
C TYR A 151 2.78 21.61 -9.67
N THR A 152 2.40 20.72 -8.76
CA THR A 152 1.46 19.63 -9.03
C THR A 152 0.03 20.09 -8.73
N ILE A 153 -0.96 19.59 -9.48
CA ILE A 153 -2.38 19.96 -9.30
C ILE A 153 -3.20 18.73 -8.90
N ALA A 154 -4.11 18.93 -7.94
CA ALA A 154 -5.15 18.00 -7.55
C ALA A 154 -6.54 18.63 -7.75
N ILE A 155 -7.51 17.83 -8.18
CA ILE A 155 -8.92 18.21 -8.15
C ILE A 155 -9.55 17.61 -6.90
N ASP A 156 -10.29 18.43 -6.18
CA ASP A 156 -10.93 18.11 -4.92
C ASP A 156 -12.47 18.04 -5.04
N ASP A 157 -13.11 17.31 -4.13
CA ASP A 157 -14.57 17.07 -4.05
C ASP A 157 -15.19 16.44 -5.33
N VAL A 158 -14.47 15.59 -6.06
CA VAL A 158 -15.03 14.98 -7.29
C VAL A 158 -16.22 14.09 -6.94
N GLY A 159 -17.37 14.40 -7.57
CA GLY A 159 -18.64 13.70 -7.35
C GLY A 159 -19.67 14.48 -6.53
N ALA A 160 -19.29 15.64 -5.98
CA ALA A 160 -20.22 16.55 -5.29
C ALA A 160 -21.01 17.48 -6.24
N GLY A 161 -20.61 17.58 -7.52
CA GLY A 161 -21.14 18.52 -8.51
C GLY A 161 -21.45 17.91 -9.89
N TYR A 162 -21.81 18.78 -10.85
CA TYR A 162 -22.28 18.40 -12.19
C TYR A 162 -21.19 18.49 -13.30
N SER A 163 -19.94 18.83 -12.99
CA SER A 163 -18.93 19.22 -14.01
C SER A 163 -17.52 18.64 -13.83
N GLY A 164 -17.31 17.69 -12.90
CA GLY A 164 -16.01 17.12 -12.57
C GLY A 164 -15.22 16.56 -13.78
N LEU A 165 -15.88 15.87 -14.72
CA LEU A 165 -15.18 15.30 -15.90
C LEU A 165 -14.64 16.36 -16.87
N ASN A 166 -15.39 17.44 -17.08
CA ASN A 166 -14.92 18.55 -17.92
C ASN A 166 -13.72 19.24 -17.26
N LEU A 167 -13.77 19.39 -15.92
CA LEU A 167 -12.68 19.95 -15.15
C LEU A 167 -11.41 19.10 -15.24
N ILE A 168 -11.55 17.78 -15.09
CA ILE A 168 -10.44 16.82 -15.21
C ILE A 168 -9.77 16.96 -16.58
N SER A 169 -10.56 17.01 -17.66
CA SER A 169 -10.02 17.15 -19.02
C SER A 169 -9.32 18.49 -19.26
N ASP A 170 -9.80 19.57 -18.65
CA ASP A 170 -9.26 20.92 -18.85
C ASP A 170 -8.02 21.19 -17.98
N VAL A 171 -7.94 20.56 -16.81
CA VAL A 171 -6.87 20.77 -15.82
C VAL A 171 -5.73 19.79 -16.03
N ASP A 172 -6.01 18.56 -16.47
CA ASP A 172 -5.05 17.45 -16.55
C ASP A 172 -4.32 17.25 -15.20
N PRO A 173 -5.04 16.90 -14.12
CA PRO A 173 -4.48 16.84 -12.77
C PRO A 173 -3.63 15.58 -12.56
N THR A 174 -2.71 15.63 -11.59
CA THR A 174 -1.98 14.43 -11.14
C THR A 174 -2.81 13.61 -10.14
N TYR A 175 -3.63 14.30 -9.33
CA TYR A 175 -4.46 13.68 -8.31
C TYR A 175 -5.93 14.05 -8.47
N ILE A 176 -6.82 13.11 -8.17
CA ILE A 176 -8.25 13.34 -7.95
C ILE A 176 -8.59 12.87 -6.54
N LYS A 177 -9.19 13.74 -5.74
CA LYS A 177 -9.75 13.40 -4.44
C LYS A 177 -11.25 13.11 -4.59
N ILE A 178 -11.66 11.93 -4.15
CA ILE A 178 -13.03 11.43 -4.23
C ILE A 178 -13.78 11.93 -3.00
N ASP A 179 -14.86 12.69 -3.22
CA ASP A 179 -15.64 13.33 -2.15
C ASP A 179 -16.14 12.30 -1.12
N MET A 180 -16.09 12.69 0.16
CA MET A 180 -16.52 11.87 1.29
C MET A 180 -17.92 11.26 1.12
N LYS A 181 -18.88 11.93 0.46
CA LYS A 181 -20.23 11.38 0.27
C LYS A 181 -20.24 10.13 -0.61
N LEU A 182 -19.28 9.99 -1.53
CA LEU A 182 -19.10 8.79 -2.34
C LEU A 182 -18.40 7.67 -1.57
N ILE A 183 -17.52 8.01 -0.62
CA ILE A 183 -16.79 7.04 0.20
C ILE A 183 -17.61 6.55 1.40
N ARG A 184 -18.40 7.43 2.03
CA ARG A 184 -19.24 7.10 3.19
C ARG A 184 -20.17 5.94 2.86
N ASP A 185 -20.15 4.88 3.68
CA ASP A 185 -20.98 3.68 3.50
C ASP A 185 -20.83 2.99 2.12
N ILE A 186 -19.69 3.18 1.44
CA ILE A 186 -19.46 2.60 0.10
C ILE A 186 -19.55 1.06 0.09
N HIS A 187 -19.16 0.42 1.20
CA HIS A 187 -19.15 -1.04 1.37
C HIS A 187 -20.56 -1.67 1.34
N VAL A 188 -21.61 -0.90 1.66
CA VAL A 188 -23.01 -1.36 1.59
C VAL A 188 -23.77 -0.81 0.39
N SER A 189 -23.19 0.10 -0.39
CA SER A 189 -23.85 0.75 -1.51
C SER A 189 -23.28 0.27 -2.86
N PRO A 190 -23.98 -0.63 -3.58
CA PRO A 190 -23.55 -1.08 -4.90
C PRO A 190 -23.37 0.06 -5.91
N ILE A 191 -24.18 1.11 -5.80
CA ILE A 191 -24.11 2.29 -6.68
C ILE A 191 -22.82 3.06 -6.43
N LYS A 192 -22.50 3.40 -5.18
CA LYS A 192 -21.27 4.13 -4.85
C LYS A 192 -20.03 3.31 -5.24
N SER A 193 -20.04 2.01 -4.94
CA SER A 193 -18.98 1.09 -5.33
C SER A 193 -18.76 1.05 -6.85
N ALA A 194 -19.85 1.00 -7.64
CA ALA A 194 -19.76 1.04 -9.10
C ALA A 194 -19.22 2.37 -9.64
N ILE A 195 -19.61 3.51 -9.06
CA ILE A 195 -19.10 4.84 -9.43
C ILE A 195 -17.58 4.91 -9.19
N VAL A 196 -17.14 4.56 -7.98
CA VAL A 196 -15.71 4.58 -7.62
C VAL A 196 -14.92 3.59 -8.47
N LYS A 197 -15.47 2.40 -8.76
CA LYS A 197 -14.86 1.45 -9.70
C LYS A 197 -14.67 2.06 -11.09
N GLY A 198 -15.66 2.80 -11.59
CA GLY A 198 -15.54 3.54 -12.85
C GLY A 198 -14.41 4.57 -12.82
N LEU A 199 -14.28 5.31 -11.72
CA LEU A 199 -13.17 6.25 -11.53
C LEU A 199 -11.81 5.54 -11.48
N VAL A 200 -11.71 4.36 -10.85
CA VAL A 200 -10.48 3.56 -10.82
C VAL A 200 -10.07 3.11 -12.24
N GLU A 201 -11.01 2.64 -13.06
CA GLU A 201 -10.69 2.27 -14.44
C GLU A 201 -10.26 3.49 -15.27
N PHE A 202 -10.90 4.64 -15.07
CA PHE A 202 -10.49 5.91 -15.67
C PHE A 202 -9.07 6.32 -15.23
N SER A 203 -8.76 6.18 -13.93
CA SER A 203 -7.45 6.44 -13.35
C SER A 203 -6.35 5.60 -14.01
N LYS A 204 -6.59 4.29 -14.20
CA LYS A 204 -5.64 3.40 -14.89
C LYS A 204 -5.38 3.82 -16.33
N ALA A 205 -6.42 4.24 -17.05
CA ALA A 205 -6.30 4.64 -18.46
C ALA A 205 -5.63 6.01 -18.64
N SER A 206 -5.83 6.94 -17.69
CA SER A 206 -5.32 8.31 -17.76
C SER A 206 -3.98 8.53 -17.03
N GLY A 207 -3.59 7.61 -16.15
CA GLY A 207 -2.42 7.78 -15.27
C GLY A 207 -2.65 8.73 -14.10
N ILE A 208 -3.89 9.19 -13.88
CA ILE A 208 -4.27 10.07 -12.77
C ILE A 208 -4.42 9.24 -11.49
N LEU A 209 -3.92 9.73 -10.36
CA LEU A 209 -3.94 9.02 -9.08
C LEU A 209 -5.17 9.40 -8.24
N LEU A 210 -5.83 8.41 -7.62
CA LEU A 210 -7.02 8.66 -6.80
C LEU A 210 -6.70 8.69 -5.30
N ILE A 211 -7.35 9.60 -4.59
CA ILE A 211 -7.34 9.71 -3.13
C ILE A 211 -8.79 9.57 -2.63
N ALA A 212 -9.09 8.56 -1.84
CA ALA A 212 -10.39 8.44 -1.16
C ALA A 212 -10.43 9.31 0.10
N GLU A 213 -11.36 10.25 0.18
CA GLU A 213 -11.50 11.11 1.35
C GLU A 213 -12.56 10.64 2.35
N GLY A 214 -12.37 11.03 3.60
CA GLY A 214 -13.36 10.81 4.66
C GLY A 214 -13.54 9.33 5.04
N VAL A 215 -12.50 8.51 4.85
CA VAL A 215 -12.49 7.12 5.32
C VAL A 215 -12.51 7.09 6.86
N GLU A 216 -13.59 6.58 7.44
CA GLU A 216 -13.77 6.55 8.91
C GLU A 216 -13.98 5.15 9.47
N THR A 217 -14.28 4.14 8.64
CA THR A 217 -14.43 2.74 9.09
C THR A 217 -13.54 1.78 8.32
N PHE A 218 -13.18 0.65 8.95
CA PHE A 218 -12.37 -0.38 8.30
C PHE A 218 -13.07 -1.00 7.09
N GLU A 219 -14.40 -1.08 7.10
CA GLU A 219 -15.20 -1.57 5.98
C GLU A 219 -15.13 -0.62 4.77
N GLU A 220 -15.14 0.69 4.99
CA GLU A 220 -14.91 1.68 3.93
C GLU A 220 -13.49 1.57 3.37
N LEU A 221 -12.49 1.51 4.25
CA LEU A 221 -11.08 1.33 3.89
C LEU A 221 -10.89 0.05 3.07
N ASP A 222 -11.53 -1.04 3.48
CA ASP A 222 -11.48 -2.31 2.80
C ASP A 222 -12.04 -2.22 1.39
N CYS A 223 -13.21 -1.60 1.24
CA CYS A 223 -13.88 -1.47 -0.04
C CYS A 223 -13.05 -0.64 -1.02
N VAL A 224 -12.51 0.51 -0.61
CA VAL A 224 -11.70 1.36 -1.50
C VAL A 224 -10.38 0.69 -1.88
N LEU A 225 -9.74 -0.03 -0.94
CA LEU A 225 -8.55 -0.83 -1.20
C LEU A 225 -8.84 -1.95 -2.22
N HIS A 226 -9.95 -2.67 -2.06
CA HIS A 226 -10.37 -3.71 -2.99
C HIS A 226 -10.67 -3.19 -4.38
N LEU A 227 -11.39 -2.06 -4.48
CA LEU A 227 -11.69 -1.38 -5.74
C LEU A 227 -10.43 -0.91 -6.47
N GLY A 228 -9.32 -0.68 -5.77
CA GLY A 228 -8.04 -0.33 -6.37
C GLY A 228 -7.72 1.17 -6.33
N VAL A 229 -8.33 1.91 -5.39
CA VAL A 229 -7.93 3.29 -5.10
C VAL A 229 -6.49 3.29 -4.55
N GLN A 230 -5.66 4.24 -4.97
CA GLN A 230 -4.23 4.25 -4.66
C GLN A 230 -3.92 4.84 -3.27
N TYR A 231 -4.66 5.88 -2.88
CA TYR A 231 -4.41 6.61 -1.64
C TYR A 231 -5.72 6.84 -0.86
N ALA A 232 -5.60 7.04 0.45
CA ALA A 232 -6.73 7.38 1.31
C ALA A 232 -6.36 8.39 2.39
N GLN A 233 -7.37 9.14 2.82
CA GLN A 233 -7.33 10.10 3.91
C GLN A 233 -8.64 10.03 4.68
N GLY A 234 -8.56 10.16 6.02
CA GLY A 234 -9.75 10.18 6.86
C GLY A 234 -9.42 9.93 8.33
N TYR A 235 -10.43 10.06 9.20
CA TYR A 235 -10.21 9.97 10.65
C TYR A 235 -9.84 8.58 11.14
N LEU A 236 -10.16 7.52 10.39
CA LEU A 236 -9.67 6.17 10.69
C LEU A 236 -8.14 6.12 10.63
N ILE A 237 -7.55 6.76 9.62
CA ILE A 237 -6.11 6.78 9.39
C ILE A 237 -5.45 7.68 10.44
N GLN A 238 -5.85 8.95 10.45
CA GLN A 238 -5.41 9.93 11.45
C GLN A 238 -6.27 11.20 11.33
N ARG A 239 -6.58 11.81 12.48
CA ARG A 239 -7.21 13.13 12.52
C ARG A 239 -6.18 14.22 12.18
N PRO A 240 -6.63 15.38 11.69
CA PRO A 240 -5.72 16.51 11.47
C PRO A 240 -5.11 16.99 12.78
N GLU A 241 -3.79 16.96 12.88
CA GLU A 241 -3.06 17.32 14.10
C GLU A 241 -1.93 18.31 13.84
N ARG A 242 -1.51 19.01 14.90
CA ARG A 242 -0.37 19.93 14.82
C ARG A 242 0.95 19.19 14.75
N GLU A 243 1.06 18.01 15.35
CA GLU A 243 2.28 17.21 15.33
C GLU A 243 2.13 16.04 14.38
N ILE A 244 3.22 15.67 13.70
CA ILE A 244 3.22 14.48 12.87
C ILE A 244 3.53 13.30 13.77
N THR A 245 2.53 12.46 13.98
CA THR A 245 2.68 11.21 14.71
C THR A 245 2.60 10.02 13.74
N PRO A 246 3.24 8.88 14.06
CA PRO A 246 3.12 7.67 13.26
C PRO A 246 1.66 7.23 13.11
N ILE A 247 1.33 6.64 11.96
CA ILE A 247 0.02 6.02 11.75
C ILE A 247 -0.14 4.84 12.72
N SER A 248 -1.37 4.62 13.20
CA SER A 248 -1.65 3.52 14.12
C SER A 248 -1.25 2.18 13.50
N SER A 249 -0.65 1.30 14.30
CA SER A 249 -0.28 -0.05 13.85
C SER A 249 -1.50 -0.82 13.38
N GLU A 250 -2.67 -0.61 13.99
CA GLU A 250 -3.93 -1.26 13.58
C GLU A 250 -4.30 -0.98 12.12
N VAL A 251 -4.18 0.27 11.66
CA VAL A 251 -4.46 0.64 10.26
C VAL A 251 -3.40 0.09 9.31
N LEU A 252 -2.13 0.15 9.70
CA LEU A 252 -1.03 -0.37 8.90
C LEU A 252 -1.09 -1.89 8.77
N ASP A 253 -1.35 -2.59 9.87
CA ASP A 253 -1.55 -4.04 9.93
C ASP A 253 -2.76 -4.43 9.09
N PHE A 254 -3.85 -3.67 9.16
CA PHE A 254 -5.01 -3.89 8.30
C PHE A 254 -4.64 -3.80 6.82
N ILE A 255 -4.03 -2.71 6.37
CA ILE A 255 -3.63 -2.51 4.97
C ILE A 255 -2.64 -3.58 4.52
N HIS A 256 -1.64 -3.88 5.35
CA HIS A 256 -0.66 -4.93 5.09
C HIS A 256 -1.37 -6.27 4.92
N ASN A 257 -2.22 -6.66 5.87
CA ASN A 257 -3.01 -7.88 5.81
C ASN A 257 -3.90 -7.90 4.56
N GLN A 258 -4.61 -6.81 4.22
CA GLN A 258 -5.45 -6.73 3.02
C GLN A 258 -4.64 -6.94 1.72
N ASN A 259 -3.46 -6.35 1.63
CA ASN A 259 -2.55 -6.54 0.50
C ASN A 259 -1.93 -7.94 0.46
N LEU A 260 -1.67 -8.53 1.63
CA LEU A 260 -1.32 -9.95 1.74
C LEU A 260 -2.48 -10.84 1.26
N LYS A 261 -3.75 -10.50 1.49
CA LYS A 261 -4.88 -11.31 0.97
C LYS A 261 -5.02 -11.19 -0.55
N LYS A 262 -4.79 -10.00 -1.11
CA LYS A 262 -4.75 -9.76 -2.57
C LYS A 262 -3.59 -10.49 -3.25
N ASN A 263 -2.49 -10.69 -2.54
CA ASN A 263 -1.31 -11.41 -2.98
C ASN A 263 -0.87 -12.42 -1.89
N PRO A 264 -1.57 -13.57 -1.73
CA PRO A 264 -1.41 -14.53 -0.62
C PRO A 264 -0.05 -15.27 -0.60
N GLN A 265 0.93 -14.76 -1.33
CA GLN A 265 2.16 -15.45 -1.71
C GLN A 265 3.44 -14.77 -1.19
N SER A 266 3.37 -13.73 -0.35
CA SER A 266 4.58 -13.09 0.21
C SER A 266 5.08 -13.76 1.51
N VAL A 267 5.06 -15.09 1.57
CA VAL A 267 5.70 -15.88 2.63
C VAL A 267 7.13 -16.20 2.21
N LEU A 268 7.96 -15.16 2.07
CA LEU A 268 9.40 -15.33 2.26
C LEU A 268 9.71 -14.84 3.67
N PRO A 269 10.70 -15.42 4.36
CA PRO A 269 11.13 -14.93 5.67
C PRO A 269 11.29 -13.41 5.61
N TYR A 270 10.81 -12.66 6.61
CA TYR A 270 10.92 -11.20 6.66
C TYR A 270 12.37 -10.74 6.38
N SER A 271 13.36 -11.49 6.84
CA SER A 271 14.78 -11.24 6.59
C SER A 271 15.24 -11.40 5.12
N TYR A 272 14.44 -11.99 4.23
CA TYR A 272 14.76 -12.11 2.80
C TYR A 272 14.12 -11.02 1.95
N GLN A 273 13.21 -10.24 2.54
CA GLN A 273 12.49 -9.18 1.85
C GLN A 273 12.98 -7.79 2.24
N GLU A 274 13.81 -7.64 3.28
CA GLU A 274 14.30 -6.32 3.69
C GLU A 274 15.42 -5.81 2.79
N VAL A 275 15.35 -4.53 2.41
CA VAL A 275 16.30 -3.89 1.51
C VAL A 275 17.74 -3.87 2.04
N ARG A 276 17.95 -3.91 3.36
CA ARG A 276 19.30 -3.97 3.96
C ARG A 276 20.13 -5.14 3.47
N HIS A 277 19.50 -6.25 3.06
CA HIS A 277 20.20 -7.43 2.56
C HIS A 277 20.67 -7.27 1.10
N LEU A 278 20.20 -6.24 0.41
CA LEU A 278 20.68 -5.83 -0.91
C LEU A 278 21.65 -4.66 -0.84
N ALA A 279 21.71 -3.96 0.28
CA ALA A 279 22.50 -2.76 0.41
C ALA A 279 24.01 -3.08 0.34
N GLY A 280 24.69 -2.44 -0.59
CA GLY A 280 26.14 -2.51 -0.76
C GLY A 280 26.83 -1.22 -0.34
N PRO A 281 28.15 -1.25 -0.10
CA PRO A 281 28.92 -0.05 0.15
C PRO A 281 29.03 0.81 -1.12
N ILE A 282 29.06 2.13 -0.95
CA ILE A 282 29.46 3.09 -1.99
C ILE A 282 30.52 4.04 -1.43
N GLU A 283 31.17 4.76 -2.32
CA GLU A 283 32.15 5.79 -2.04
C GLU A 283 31.54 6.91 -1.20
N ILE A 284 32.28 7.35 -0.18
CA ILE A 284 31.85 8.37 0.77
C ILE A 284 32.83 9.54 0.75
N LEU A 285 32.31 10.77 0.68
CA LEU A 285 33.06 12.00 0.86
C LEU A 285 32.34 12.97 1.81
N SER A 286 33.04 14.02 2.25
CA SER A 286 32.45 15.06 3.10
C SER A 286 31.86 16.21 2.26
N PRO A 287 30.92 17.01 2.78
CA PRO A 287 30.42 18.21 2.09
C PRO A 287 31.49 19.24 1.75
N LYS A 288 32.64 19.20 2.45
CA LYS A 288 33.81 20.07 2.25
C LYS A 288 34.77 19.55 1.19
N SER A 289 34.67 18.27 0.83
CA SER A 289 35.45 17.69 -0.25
C SER A 289 35.17 18.40 -1.56
N THR A 290 36.07 18.31 -2.53
CA THR A 290 35.94 19.04 -3.80
C THR A 290 35.41 18.16 -4.93
N VAL A 291 34.88 18.80 -5.97
CA VAL A 291 34.52 18.12 -7.24
C VAL A 291 35.72 17.38 -7.82
N PHE A 292 36.94 17.93 -7.71
CA PHE A 292 38.17 17.27 -8.15
C PHE A 292 38.43 15.96 -7.41
N GLU A 293 38.26 15.94 -6.08
CA GLU A 293 38.40 14.72 -5.27
C GLU A 293 37.35 13.67 -5.67
N ALA A 294 36.10 14.07 -5.85
CA ALA A 294 35.03 13.19 -6.32
C ALA A 294 35.33 12.60 -7.71
N TYR A 295 35.83 13.42 -8.64
CA TYR A 295 36.25 12.98 -9.97
C TYR A 295 37.39 11.98 -9.91
N HIS A 296 38.42 12.26 -9.10
CA HIS A 296 39.54 11.34 -8.92
C HIS A 296 39.11 10.02 -8.30
N LEU A 297 38.22 10.05 -7.30
CA LEU A 297 37.71 8.86 -6.64
C LEU A 297 36.92 7.96 -7.62
N LEU A 298 35.96 8.52 -8.36
CA LEU A 298 35.17 7.78 -9.34
C LEU A 298 35.96 7.34 -10.58
N LYS A 299 37.08 8.02 -10.88
CA LYS A 299 38.00 7.60 -11.93
C LYS A 299 38.80 6.36 -11.53
N LEU A 300 39.16 6.25 -10.25
CA LEU A 300 39.85 5.07 -9.69
C LEU A 300 38.88 3.89 -9.52
N GLN A 301 37.68 4.16 -9.01
CA GLN A 301 36.63 3.16 -8.81
C GLN A 301 35.69 3.11 -10.01
N LYS A 302 36.07 2.38 -11.07
CA LYS A 302 35.33 2.39 -12.34
C LYS A 302 33.89 1.87 -12.25
N ASP A 303 33.64 0.95 -11.34
CA ASP A 303 32.34 0.28 -11.18
C ASP A 303 31.39 1.03 -10.23
N SER A 304 31.88 2.09 -9.59
CA SER A 304 31.06 2.92 -8.71
C SER A 304 30.01 3.72 -9.46
N LEU A 305 28.80 3.74 -8.92
CA LEU A 305 27.66 4.50 -9.44
C LEU A 305 27.71 5.98 -9.07
N GLY A 306 28.47 6.33 -8.04
CA GLY A 306 28.56 7.69 -7.52
C GLY A 306 29.10 7.74 -6.10
N ILE A 307 28.81 8.83 -5.39
CA ILE A 307 29.33 9.11 -4.05
C ILE A 307 28.18 9.52 -3.14
N CYS A 308 28.14 8.97 -1.94
CA CYS A 308 27.33 9.50 -0.84
C CYS A 308 28.12 10.57 -0.09
N ILE A 309 27.47 11.69 0.23
CA ILE A 309 28.10 12.82 0.89
C ILE A 309 27.59 12.89 2.32
N LEU A 310 28.46 12.62 3.28
CA LEU A 310 28.10 12.43 4.68
C LEU A 310 28.65 13.54 5.58
N GLN A 311 27.82 13.99 6.51
CA GLN A 311 28.21 14.84 7.63
C GLN A 311 27.78 14.12 8.92
N ASP A 312 28.73 13.83 9.80
CA ASP A 312 28.46 13.15 11.08
C ASP A 312 27.65 11.85 10.93
N SER A 313 28.04 11.02 9.94
CA SER A 313 27.41 9.73 9.58
C SER A 313 26.01 9.79 8.97
N LYS A 314 25.45 10.99 8.79
CA LYS A 314 24.18 11.23 8.11
C LYS A 314 24.41 11.60 6.65
N VAL A 315 23.55 11.10 5.75
CA VAL A 315 23.64 11.44 4.32
C VAL A 315 23.00 12.80 4.07
N GLU A 316 23.79 13.76 3.57
CA GLU A 316 23.34 15.13 3.26
C GLU A 316 23.04 15.30 1.75
N GLY A 317 23.57 14.41 0.92
CA GLY A 317 23.37 14.43 -0.52
C GLY A 317 24.07 13.28 -1.22
N ILE A 318 23.75 13.10 -2.50
CA ILE A 318 24.43 12.14 -3.37
C ILE A 318 25.03 12.85 -4.58
N LEU A 319 26.03 12.24 -5.20
CA LEU A 319 26.58 12.69 -6.47
C LEU A 319 26.81 11.49 -7.38
N THR A 320 25.94 11.31 -8.37
CA THR A 320 26.07 10.21 -9.33
C THR A 320 27.17 10.48 -10.36
N ARG A 321 27.73 9.41 -10.92
CA ARG A 321 28.74 9.50 -11.99
C ARG A 321 28.24 10.29 -13.18
N GLU A 322 26.97 10.10 -13.56
CA GLU A 322 26.33 10.84 -14.66
C GLU A 322 26.28 12.34 -14.36
N LYS A 323 25.79 12.74 -13.18
CA LYS A 323 25.72 14.15 -12.76
C LYS A 323 27.10 14.79 -12.70
N LEU A 324 28.11 14.06 -12.19
CA LEU A 324 29.49 14.54 -12.18
C LEU A 324 30.06 14.71 -13.60
N SER A 325 29.80 13.74 -14.49
CA SER A 325 30.24 13.82 -15.89
C SER A 325 29.60 15.01 -16.60
N LEU A 326 28.30 15.24 -16.37
CA LEU A 326 27.58 16.39 -16.92
C LEU A 326 28.14 17.72 -16.38
N LEU A 327 28.41 17.80 -15.06
CA LEU A 327 28.99 18.98 -14.40
C LEU A 327 30.37 19.34 -14.96
N LEU A 328 31.18 18.34 -15.29
CA LEU A 328 32.54 18.52 -15.82
C LEU A 328 32.57 18.65 -17.35
N SER A 329 31.45 18.41 -18.03
CA SER A 329 31.33 18.50 -19.48
C SER A 329 31.33 19.96 -20.00
N GLY A 330 31.52 20.12 -21.31
CA GLY A 330 31.57 21.43 -21.96
C GLY A 330 32.96 22.07 -21.99
N GLN A 331 33.12 23.14 -22.77
CA GLN A 331 34.42 23.73 -23.15
C GLN A 331 35.24 24.26 -21.96
N TYR A 332 34.61 24.57 -20.83
CA TYR A 332 35.25 25.07 -19.60
C TYR A 332 34.75 24.39 -18.31
N GLY A 333 33.94 23.32 -18.42
CA GLY A 333 33.24 22.73 -17.27
C GLY A 333 34.17 22.23 -16.16
N PHE A 334 35.26 21.57 -16.54
CA PHE A 334 36.25 21.08 -15.57
C PHE A 334 36.91 22.22 -14.80
N THR A 335 37.46 23.22 -15.49
CA THR A 335 38.22 24.31 -14.87
C THR A 335 37.34 25.17 -13.95
N LEU A 336 36.07 25.35 -14.31
CA LEU A 336 35.10 26.14 -13.54
C LEU A 336 34.58 25.43 -12.29
N ASN A 337 34.51 24.09 -12.30
CA ASN A 337 33.83 23.34 -11.26
C ASN A 337 34.76 22.55 -10.33
N GLN A 338 36.00 22.23 -10.74
CA GLN A 338 36.92 21.35 -9.98
C GLN A 338 37.14 21.76 -8.51
N ASN A 339 37.19 23.06 -8.22
CA ASN A 339 37.47 23.59 -6.87
C ASN A 339 36.20 23.81 -6.03
N LYS A 340 35.01 23.57 -6.60
CA LYS A 340 33.77 23.75 -5.85
C LYS A 340 33.65 22.67 -4.78
N PRO A 341 33.17 23.02 -3.57
CA PRO A 341 32.88 22.03 -2.55
C PRO A 341 31.64 21.20 -2.95
N LEU A 342 31.62 19.92 -2.55
CA LEU A 342 30.53 19.00 -2.88
C LEU A 342 29.18 19.47 -2.35
N SER A 343 29.16 20.15 -1.20
CA SER A 343 27.98 20.81 -0.65
C SER A 343 27.23 21.74 -1.61
N GLN A 344 27.89 22.28 -2.64
CA GLN A 344 27.28 23.18 -3.63
C GLN A 344 26.75 22.47 -4.88
N VAL A 345 27.15 21.22 -5.11
CA VAL A 345 26.84 20.48 -6.35
C VAL A 345 26.12 19.16 -6.11
N MET A 346 26.06 18.69 -4.86
CA MET A 346 25.38 17.46 -4.49
C MET A 346 23.88 17.57 -4.73
N ASP A 347 23.31 16.44 -5.10
CA ASP A 347 21.87 16.28 -5.19
C ASP A 347 21.30 16.01 -3.81
N LYS A 348 20.41 16.91 -3.37
CA LYS A 348 19.70 16.81 -2.08
C LYS A 348 18.34 16.13 -2.21
N ASP A 349 17.87 15.94 -3.45
CA ASP A 349 16.61 15.28 -3.76
C ASP A 349 16.88 13.83 -4.18
N PHE A 350 17.21 13.01 -3.19
CA PHE A 350 17.49 11.58 -3.35
C PHE A 350 16.54 10.74 -2.49
N LEU A 351 16.30 9.51 -2.91
CA LEU A 351 15.49 8.56 -2.15
C LEU A 351 16.35 7.91 -1.07
N SER A 352 15.92 8.03 0.19
CA SER A 352 16.45 7.30 1.34
C SER A 352 15.35 6.43 1.96
N VAL A 353 15.72 5.22 2.42
CA VAL A 353 14.80 4.26 3.06
C VAL A 353 15.46 3.58 4.26
N GLU A 354 14.67 3.24 5.28
CA GLU A 354 15.15 2.43 6.42
C GLU A 354 15.49 1.01 5.95
N GLY A 355 16.55 0.40 6.48
CA GLY A 355 17.00 -0.94 6.09
C GLY A 355 15.97 -2.06 6.26
N SER A 356 15.00 -1.89 7.17
CA SER A 356 13.87 -2.81 7.37
C SER A 356 12.77 -2.68 6.30
N THR A 357 12.88 -1.73 5.37
CA THR A 357 11.85 -1.50 4.35
C THR A 357 11.82 -2.69 3.37
N PRO A 358 10.64 -3.27 3.07
CA PRO A 358 10.52 -4.35 2.10
C PRO A 358 10.95 -3.99 0.67
N VAL A 359 11.62 -4.90 -0.03
CA VAL A 359 12.17 -4.73 -1.39
C VAL A 359 11.10 -4.35 -2.39
N ASN A 360 9.91 -4.95 -2.32
CA ASN A 360 8.79 -4.60 -3.20
C ASN A 360 8.30 -3.16 -2.97
N LEU A 361 8.33 -2.69 -1.71
CA LEU A 361 8.00 -1.31 -1.37
C LEU A 361 9.06 -0.35 -1.92
N VAL A 362 10.34 -0.63 -1.68
CA VAL A 362 11.43 0.19 -2.21
C VAL A 362 11.43 0.20 -3.74
N SER A 363 11.10 -0.92 -4.39
CA SER A 363 10.95 -1.02 -5.85
C SER A 363 9.85 -0.09 -6.37
N SER A 364 8.67 -0.09 -5.74
CA SER A 364 7.57 0.81 -6.11
C SER A 364 7.93 2.27 -5.91
N LEU A 365 8.52 2.62 -4.76
CA LEU A 365 9.00 3.99 -4.48
C LEU A 365 10.05 4.44 -5.51
N ALA A 366 10.91 3.53 -5.97
CA ALA A 366 11.91 3.81 -6.99
C ALA A 366 11.28 4.05 -8.37
N MET A 367 10.21 3.33 -8.73
CA MET A 367 9.48 3.47 -9.99
C MET A 367 8.61 4.73 -10.06
N GLU A 368 8.18 5.28 -8.92
CA GLU A 368 7.42 6.53 -8.86
C GLU A 368 8.28 7.79 -9.09
N ARG A 369 9.60 7.63 -9.21
CA ARG A 369 10.55 8.74 -9.42
C ARG A 369 10.47 9.28 -10.85
N SER A 370 10.85 10.55 -11.03
CA SER A 370 10.96 11.16 -12.35
C SER A 370 12.04 10.46 -13.18
N GLN A 371 11.90 10.53 -14.50
CA GLN A 371 12.73 9.75 -15.43
C GLN A 371 14.24 10.04 -15.33
N ASP A 372 14.60 11.27 -14.96
CA ASP A 372 15.98 11.71 -14.71
C ASP A 372 16.59 11.15 -13.41
N LYS A 373 15.77 10.57 -12.53
CA LYS A 373 16.16 10.05 -11.22
C LYS A 373 16.12 8.51 -11.15
N LEU A 374 15.64 7.84 -12.19
CA LEU A 374 15.53 6.37 -12.23
C LEU A 374 16.91 5.67 -12.20
N TYR A 375 17.98 6.35 -12.60
CA TYR A 375 19.33 5.79 -12.56
C TYR A 375 20.09 6.12 -11.28
N ASP A 376 19.51 6.93 -10.39
CA ASP A 376 20.11 7.19 -9.09
C ASP A 376 20.00 5.93 -8.22
N PHE A 377 21.08 5.60 -7.52
CA PHE A 377 21.03 4.62 -6.44
C PHE A 377 20.18 5.16 -5.29
N ILE A 378 19.69 4.24 -4.46
CA ILE A 378 18.81 4.51 -3.33
C ILE A 378 19.63 4.35 -2.07
N VAL A 379 19.57 5.34 -1.18
CA VAL A 379 20.29 5.32 0.08
C VAL A 379 19.51 4.45 1.06
N VAL A 380 20.22 3.56 1.73
CA VAL A 380 19.68 2.72 2.81
C VAL A 380 20.28 3.22 4.12
N GLU A 381 19.41 3.54 5.07
CA GLU A 381 19.76 4.05 6.39
C GLU A 381 19.34 3.07 7.49
N GLU A 382 20.06 3.09 8.62
CA GLU A 382 19.62 2.46 9.87
C GLU A 382 19.68 3.48 10.99
N LYS A 383 18.55 3.73 11.66
CA LYS A 383 18.47 4.71 12.77
C LYS A 383 19.05 6.08 12.39
N ASP A 384 18.69 6.61 11.23
CA ASP A 384 19.18 7.88 10.65
C ASP A 384 20.69 7.93 10.32
N HIS A 385 21.37 6.78 10.26
CA HIS A 385 22.77 6.69 9.85
C HIS A 385 22.88 5.96 8.51
N TYR A 386 23.86 6.36 7.70
CA TYR A 386 24.17 5.64 6.46
C TYR A 386 24.48 4.16 6.73
N PHE A 387 23.79 3.28 6.02
CA PHE A 387 24.04 1.84 6.05
C PHE A 387 24.66 1.36 4.74
N GLY A 388 24.09 1.80 3.60
CA GLY A 388 24.52 1.35 2.28
C GLY A 388 23.72 2.01 1.16
N VAL A 389 23.85 1.47 -0.04
CA VAL A 389 23.01 1.84 -1.18
C VAL A 389 22.51 0.60 -1.92
N VAL A 390 21.38 0.73 -2.60
CA VAL A 390 20.83 -0.29 -3.48
C VAL A 390 20.47 0.33 -4.83
N THR A 391 20.61 -0.43 -5.92
CA THR A 391 20.16 0.03 -7.24
C THR A 391 18.75 -0.44 -7.55
N ILE A 392 18.09 0.26 -8.48
CA ILE A 392 16.83 -0.23 -9.06
C ILE A 392 17.02 -1.62 -9.67
N LYS A 393 18.16 -1.87 -10.31
CA LYS A 393 18.46 -3.18 -10.89
C LYS A 393 18.45 -4.27 -9.81
N ASP A 394 19.13 -4.06 -8.68
CA ASP A 394 19.17 -5.03 -7.58
C ASP A 394 17.77 -5.28 -7.01
N LEU A 395 16.96 -4.22 -6.89
CA LEU A 395 15.57 -4.31 -6.44
C LEU A 395 14.68 -5.10 -7.41
N LEU A 396 14.83 -4.89 -8.72
CA LEU A 396 14.06 -5.59 -9.74
C LEU A 396 14.52 -7.05 -9.87
N GLU A 397 15.82 -7.32 -9.87
CA GLU A 397 16.37 -8.68 -9.84
C GLU A 397 15.87 -9.41 -8.61
N LYS A 398 15.89 -8.77 -7.45
CA LYS A 398 15.38 -9.39 -6.23
C LYS A 398 13.86 -9.60 -6.26
N SER A 399 13.09 -8.63 -6.75
CA SER A 399 11.64 -8.77 -6.91
C SER A 399 11.29 -9.91 -7.87
N TYR A 400 12.04 -10.05 -8.96
CA TYR A 400 11.89 -11.15 -9.90
C TYR A 400 12.29 -12.51 -9.31
N GLU A 401 13.38 -12.58 -8.55
CA GLU A 401 13.75 -13.79 -7.79
C GLU A 401 12.64 -14.21 -6.83
N ILE A 402 12.07 -13.24 -6.12
CA ILE A 402 10.94 -13.44 -5.21
C ILE A 402 9.73 -14.00 -5.98
N GLU A 403 9.40 -13.44 -7.15
CA GLU A 403 8.30 -13.92 -7.99
C GLU A 403 8.54 -15.30 -8.60
N LEU A 404 9.75 -15.57 -9.12
CA LEU A 404 10.13 -16.89 -9.61
C LEU A 404 10.08 -17.93 -8.49
N PHE A 405 10.54 -17.57 -7.29
CA PHE A 405 10.47 -18.44 -6.13
C PHE A 405 9.01 -18.75 -5.77
N LYS A 406 8.11 -17.76 -5.81
CA LYS A 406 6.67 -17.97 -5.61
C LYS A 406 6.10 -18.94 -6.65
N ALA A 407 6.35 -18.68 -7.93
CA ALA A 407 5.80 -19.47 -9.03
C ALA A 407 6.27 -20.93 -9.00
N LYS A 408 7.52 -21.20 -8.60
CA LYS A 408 8.06 -22.56 -8.51
C LYS A 408 7.49 -23.39 -7.36
N HIS A 409 7.04 -22.75 -6.28
CA HIS A 409 6.66 -23.43 -5.05
C HIS A 409 5.16 -23.32 -4.74
N GLN A 410 4.35 -22.96 -5.73
CA GLN A 410 2.89 -23.06 -5.68
C GLN A 410 2.41 -24.38 -6.25
N ASN A 411 1.25 -24.81 -5.77
CA ASN A 411 0.51 -25.88 -6.41
C ASN A 411 -0.12 -25.33 -7.72
N PRO A 412 0.16 -25.95 -8.88
CA PRO A 412 -0.28 -25.43 -10.18
C PRO A 412 -1.81 -25.46 -10.38
N LEU A 413 -2.52 -26.29 -9.62
CA LEU A 413 -3.96 -26.45 -9.75
C LEU A 413 -4.76 -25.42 -8.94
N THR A 414 -4.26 -25.06 -7.75
CA THR A 414 -4.98 -24.17 -6.81
C THR A 414 -4.33 -22.81 -6.63
N GLY A 415 -3.07 -22.62 -7.03
CA GLY A 415 -2.30 -21.41 -6.76
C GLY A 415 -1.89 -21.24 -5.29
N LEU A 416 -2.22 -22.20 -4.43
CA LEU A 416 -1.87 -22.20 -3.01
C LEU A 416 -0.40 -22.59 -2.80
N PRO A 417 0.23 -22.14 -1.69
CA PRO A 417 1.54 -22.60 -1.24
C PRO A 417 1.71 -24.12 -1.26
N GLY A 418 2.78 -24.62 -1.89
CA GLY A 418 3.15 -26.04 -1.91
C GLY A 418 4.11 -26.42 -0.76
N ASN A 419 4.64 -27.65 -0.83
CA ASN A 419 5.40 -28.29 0.27
C ASN A 419 6.51 -27.44 0.89
N LEU A 420 7.36 -26.80 0.07
CA LEU A 420 8.47 -26.00 0.60
C LEU A 420 7.99 -24.82 1.46
N LEU A 421 6.94 -24.13 1.02
CA LEU A 421 6.38 -22.98 1.74
C LEU A 421 5.64 -23.42 3.01
N ILE A 422 4.98 -24.58 2.96
CA ILE A 422 4.35 -25.22 4.13
C ILE A 422 5.42 -25.50 5.21
N GLU A 423 6.52 -26.14 4.83
CA GLU A 423 7.63 -26.47 5.74
C GLU A 423 8.26 -25.20 6.35
N GLN A 424 8.52 -24.18 5.53
CA GLN A 424 9.07 -22.91 6.01
C GLN A 424 8.16 -22.23 7.02
N ARG A 425 6.86 -22.14 6.74
CA ARG A 425 5.90 -21.52 7.66
C ARG A 425 5.78 -22.30 8.96
N LEU A 426 5.78 -23.63 8.90
CA LEU A 426 5.78 -24.46 10.11
C LEU A 426 7.04 -24.19 10.95
N HIS A 427 8.21 -24.13 10.31
CA HIS A 427 9.47 -23.80 10.99
C HIS A 427 9.44 -22.41 11.65
N GLU A 428 8.88 -21.39 10.98
CA GLU A 428 8.72 -20.06 11.55
C GLU A 428 7.83 -20.06 12.80
N LEU A 429 6.69 -20.75 12.75
CA LEU A 429 5.75 -20.82 13.87
C LEU A 429 6.36 -21.56 15.06
N VAL A 430 7.07 -22.66 14.82
CA VAL A 430 7.81 -23.40 15.85
C VAL A 430 8.88 -22.51 16.49
N LYS A 431 9.62 -21.72 15.69
CA LYS A 431 10.66 -20.81 16.20
C LYS A 431 10.10 -19.64 17.00
N LYS A 432 8.89 -19.17 16.70
CA LYS A 432 8.23 -18.06 17.41
C LYS A 432 7.78 -18.43 18.82
N GLU A 433 7.84 -19.70 19.22
CA GLU A 433 7.40 -20.23 20.52
C GLU A 433 5.96 -19.83 20.89
N LYS A 434 5.13 -19.52 19.89
CA LYS A 434 3.71 -19.22 20.06
C LYS A 434 2.89 -20.44 19.76
N GLU A 435 1.75 -20.53 20.42
CA GLU A 435 0.77 -21.58 20.15
C GLU A 435 0.16 -21.42 18.75
N PHE A 436 0.09 -22.53 18.02
CA PHE A 436 -0.59 -22.65 16.74
C PHE A 436 -1.30 -24.02 16.63
N PHE A 437 -2.17 -24.13 15.65
CA PHE A 437 -2.93 -25.33 15.31
C PHE A 437 -2.58 -25.71 13.87
N ALA A 438 -2.04 -26.91 13.69
CA ALA A 438 -1.84 -27.47 12.36
C ALA A 438 -3.03 -28.34 12.01
N TYR A 439 -3.80 -27.94 11.01
CA TYR A 439 -4.88 -28.72 10.43
C TYR A 439 -4.38 -29.45 9.19
N TYR A 440 -4.87 -30.67 9.03
CA TYR A 440 -4.70 -31.48 7.84
C TYR A 440 -6.07 -31.84 7.31
N LEU A 441 -6.29 -31.55 6.03
CA LEU A 441 -7.54 -31.77 5.34
C LEU A 441 -7.32 -32.75 4.20
N ASP A 442 -8.27 -33.66 4.02
CA ASP A 442 -8.29 -34.63 2.93
C ASP A 442 -9.72 -34.83 2.43
N ILE A 443 -9.90 -34.84 1.10
CA ILE A 443 -11.17 -35.15 0.45
C ILE A 443 -11.41 -36.66 0.46
N ASP A 444 -12.35 -37.10 1.28
CA ASP A 444 -12.73 -38.50 1.39
C ASP A 444 -13.36 -38.99 0.08
N HIS A 445 -13.05 -40.24 -0.31
CA HIS A 445 -13.58 -40.88 -1.52
C HIS A 445 -13.26 -40.16 -2.85
N PHE A 446 -12.19 -39.35 -2.88
CA PHE A 446 -11.78 -38.62 -4.08
C PHE A 446 -11.41 -39.51 -5.28
N LYS A 447 -10.68 -40.61 -5.06
CA LYS A 447 -10.34 -41.55 -6.14
C LYS A 447 -11.58 -42.22 -6.77
N PRO A 448 -12.49 -42.85 -5.99
CA PRO A 448 -13.73 -43.37 -6.54
C PRO A 448 -14.54 -42.35 -7.35
N PHE A 449 -14.58 -41.08 -6.89
CA PHE A 449 -15.20 -40.02 -7.65
C PHE A 449 -14.53 -39.78 -9.00
N ASN A 450 -13.20 -39.69 -9.07
CA ASN A 450 -12.46 -39.53 -10.31
C ASN A 450 -12.66 -40.72 -11.28
N ASP A 451 -12.76 -41.93 -10.75
CA ASP A 451 -12.99 -43.13 -11.55
C ASP A 451 -14.37 -43.08 -12.26
N VAL A 452 -15.38 -42.46 -11.63
CA VAL A 452 -16.74 -42.32 -12.20
C VAL A 452 -16.91 -41.06 -13.04
N TYR A 453 -16.36 -39.93 -12.59
CA TYR A 453 -16.65 -38.59 -13.11
C TYR A 453 -15.51 -37.93 -13.88
N GLY A 454 -14.34 -38.56 -13.90
CA GLY A 454 -13.14 -38.08 -14.58
C GLY A 454 -12.35 -37.04 -13.79
N PHE A 455 -11.06 -36.96 -14.10
CA PHE A 455 -10.10 -36.08 -13.41
C PHE A 455 -10.43 -34.58 -13.54
N GLU A 456 -11.05 -34.14 -14.64
CA GLU A 456 -11.44 -32.73 -14.80
C GLU A 456 -12.46 -32.29 -13.73
N LYS A 457 -13.42 -33.15 -13.38
CA LYS A 457 -14.36 -32.89 -12.28
C LYS A 457 -13.68 -33.01 -10.92
N GLY A 458 -12.70 -33.91 -10.78
CA GLY A 458 -11.86 -34.00 -9.58
C GLY A 458 -11.10 -32.70 -9.31
N ASP A 459 -10.49 -32.14 -10.36
CA ASP A 459 -9.77 -30.87 -10.29
C ASP A 459 -10.67 -29.72 -9.86
N LEU A 460 -11.94 -29.71 -10.31
CA LEU A 460 -12.93 -28.75 -9.85
C LEU A 460 -13.21 -28.92 -8.34
N ALA A 461 -13.24 -30.15 -7.83
CA ALA A 461 -13.49 -30.40 -6.41
C ALA A 461 -12.33 -29.88 -5.54
N ILE A 462 -11.10 -30.08 -6.00
CA ILE A 462 -9.89 -29.53 -5.35
C ILE A 462 -9.94 -28.00 -5.35
N ARG A 463 -10.30 -27.36 -6.47
CA ARG A 463 -10.42 -25.89 -6.56
C ARG A 463 -11.54 -25.35 -5.66
N LEU A 464 -12.67 -26.05 -5.58
CA LEU A 464 -13.77 -25.70 -4.68
C LEU A 464 -13.29 -25.65 -3.23
N LEU A 465 -12.55 -26.67 -2.77
CA LEU A 465 -12.00 -26.69 -1.42
C LEU A 465 -11.02 -25.52 -1.20
N ALA A 466 -10.13 -25.25 -2.15
CA ALA A 466 -9.19 -24.13 -2.07
C ALA A 466 -9.91 -22.77 -1.96
N GLU A 467 -10.98 -22.57 -2.74
CA GLU A 467 -11.79 -21.35 -2.72
C GLU A 467 -12.55 -21.20 -1.40
N LEU A 468 -13.19 -22.27 -0.91
CA LEU A 468 -13.89 -22.27 0.38
C LEU A 468 -12.94 -21.94 1.54
N LEU A 469 -11.75 -22.56 1.55
CA LEU A 469 -10.72 -22.28 2.54
C LEU A 469 -10.29 -20.81 2.53
N SER A 470 -10.05 -20.26 1.34
CA SER A 470 -9.63 -18.86 1.19
C SER A 470 -10.72 -17.85 1.53
N LYS A 471 -12.00 -18.24 1.38
CA LYS A 471 -13.16 -17.38 1.65
C LYS A 471 -13.56 -17.38 3.13
N GLU A 472 -13.56 -18.54 3.77
CA GLU A 472 -14.05 -18.70 5.15
C GLU A 472 -12.99 -18.36 6.19
N LEU A 473 -11.74 -18.75 5.92
CA LEU A 473 -10.64 -18.50 6.85
C LEU A 473 -10.14 -17.07 6.67
N PRO A 474 -9.82 -16.37 7.78
CA PRO A 474 -9.11 -15.11 7.68
C PRO A 474 -7.81 -15.34 6.94
N SER A 475 -7.54 -14.56 5.91
CA SER A 475 -6.39 -14.79 5.05
C SER A 475 -5.02 -14.49 5.69
N HIS A 476 -4.97 -14.09 6.98
CA HIS A 476 -3.71 -14.07 7.73
C HIS A 476 -3.31 -15.49 8.15
N GLN A 477 -4.25 -16.44 8.06
CA GLN A 477 -3.98 -17.86 8.26
C GLN A 477 -3.35 -18.47 7.01
N PHE A 478 -2.39 -19.36 7.23
CA PHE A 478 -1.65 -19.98 6.15
C PHE A 478 -2.40 -21.19 5.62
N ILE A 479 -2.70 -21.22 4.34
CA ILE A 479 -3.37 -22.33 3.64
C ILE A 479 -2.39 -22.87 2.60
N GLY A 480 -2.06 -24.15 2.67
CA GLY A 480 -1.19 -24.84 1.73
C GLY A 480 -1.86 -26.03 1.08
N HIS A 481 -1.43 -26.36 -0.14
CA HIS A 481 -1.89 -27.51 -0.91
C HIS A 481 -0.68 -28.41 -1.21
N ILE A 482 -0.62 -29.58 -0.56
CA ILE A 482 0.48 -30.54 -0.69
C ILE A 482 0.46 -31.16 -2.08
N GLY A 483 -0.70 -31.69 -2.49
CA GLY A 483 -0.93 -32.32 -3.78
C GLY A 483 -2.15 -33.25 -3.74
N GLY A 484 -2.78 -33.45 -4.89
CA GLY A 484 -4.00 -34.26 -4.98
C GLY A 484 -5.13 -33.67 -4.12
N ASP A 485 -5.60 -34.45 -3.17
CA ASP A 485 -6.67 -34.15 -2.23
C ASP A 485 -6.17 -33.66 -0.85
N ASP A 486 -4.86 -33.49 -0.65
CA ASP A 486 -4.24 -33.18 0.64
C ASP A 486 -3.93 -31.68 0.84
N PHE A 487 -4.50 -31.09 1.90
CA PHE A 487 -4.34 -29.68 2.27
C PHE A 487 -3.82 -29.52 3.70
N VAL A 488 -3.08 -28.44 3.95
CA VAL A 488 -2.57 -28.09 5.28
C VAL A 488 -2.94 -26.66 5.60
N ILE A 489 -3.35 -26.42 6.85
CA ILE A 489 -3.65 -25.07 7.32
C ILE A 489 -2.93 -24.87 8.63
N LEU A 490 -2.19 -23.77 8.75
CA LEU A 490 -1.48 -23.40 9.95
C LEU A 490 -2.16 -22.19 10.56
N MET A 491 -2.83 -22.41 11.69
CA MET A 491 -3.62 -21.40 12.38
C MET A 491 -2.96 -20.91 13.67
N ASP A 492 -2.77 -19.61 13.83
CA ASP A 492 -2.29 -19.01 15.08
C ASP A 492 -3.38 -18.25 15.87
N ASP A 493 -4.60 -18.20 15.35
CA ASP A 493 -5.77 -17.61 16.00
C ASP A 493 -6.77 -18.71 16.46
N PRO A 494 -6.93 -18.93 17.78
CA PRO A 494 -7.88 -19.90 18.32
C PRO A 494 -9.35 -19.62 17.97
N SER A 495 -9.71 -18.37 17.64
CA SER A 495 -11.09 -18.02 17.27
C SER A 495 -11.52 -18.67 15.94
N CYS A 496 -10.56 -19.07 15.11
CA CYS A 496 -10.80 -19.67 13.80
C CYS A 496 -11.17 -21.15 13.84
N ILE A 497 -11.05 -21.81 15.00
CA ILE A 497 -11.32 -23.26 15.13
C ILE A 497 -12.73 -23.62 14.65
N HIS A 498 -13.75 -22.85 15.06
CA HIS A 498 -15.14 -23.11 14.68
C HIS A 498 -15.40 -22.92 13.17
N LYS A 499 -14.52 -22.21 12.45
CA LYS A 499 -14.68 -21.96 11.01
C LYS A 499 -14.35 -23.21 10.21
N MET A 500 -13.56 -24.12 10.78
CA MET A 500 -13.22 -25.37 10.11
C MET A 500 -14.45 -26.25 9.93
N ASP A 501 -15.32 -26.33 10.94
CA ASP A 501 -16.58 -27.08 10.85
C ASP A 501 -17.48 -26.49 9.75
N GLN A 502 -17.55 -25.16 9.64
CA GLN A 502 -18.27 -24.48 8.57
C GLN A 502 -17.72 -24.80 7.18
N VAL A 503 -16.39 -24.86 7.03
CA VAL A 503 -15.76 -25.26 5.76
C VAL A 503 -16.15 -26.69 5.39
N VAL A 504 -16.11 -27.63 6.35
CA VAL A 504 -16.51 -29.03 6.13
C VAL A 504 -17.97 -29.10 5.67
N GLU A 505 -18.89 -28.47 6.41
CA GLU A 505 -20.32 -28.47 6.08
C GLU A 505 -20.59 -27.84 4.71
N ARG A 506 -19.96 -26.70 4.39
CA ARG A 506 -20.13 -26.05 3.09
C ARG A 506 -19.56 -26.88 1.95
N PHE A 507 -18.39 -27.49 2.14
CA PHE A 507 -17.80 -28.36 1.13
C PHE A 507 -18.73 -29.55 0.85
N GLU A 508 -19.21 -30.24 1.88
CA GLU A 508 -20.12 -31.38 1.76
C GLU A 508 -21.44 -31.01 1.10
N HIS A 509 -21.95 -29.79 1.34
CA HIS A 509 -23.16 -29.31 0.67
C HIS A 509 -22.91 -28.96 -0.82
N GLU A 510 -21.85 -28.21 -1.13
CA GLU A 510 -21.57 -27.71 -2.48
C GLU A 510 -21.09 -28.82 -3.42
N ILE A 511 -20.34 -29.79 -2.90
CA ILE A 511 -19.81 -30.91 -3.70
C ILE A 511 -20.92 -31.81 -4.27
N LEU A 512 -22.09 -31.87 -3.63
CA LEU A 512 -23.25 -32.61 -4.15
C LEU A 512 -23.62 -32.17 -5.56
N SER A 513 -23.44 -30.88 -5.90
CA SER A 513 -23.75 -30.37 -7.24
C SER A 513 -22.91 -31.00 -8.35
N PHE A 514 -21.80 -31.67 -8.02
CA PHE A 514 -20.89 -32.28 -8.99
C PHE A 514 -21.33 -33.69 -9.39
N TYR A 515 -22.22 -34.30 -8.59
CA TYR A 515 -22.81 -35.61 -8.82
C TYR A 515 -24.05 -35.53 -9.72
N THR A 516 -24.36 -36.64 -10.38
CA THR A 516 -25.64 -36.80 -11.08
C THR A 516 -26.81 -36.70 -10.10
N LYS A 517 -28.02 -36.45 -10.63
CA LYS A 517 -29.24 -36.46 -9.80
C LYS A 517 -29.50 -37.84 -9.18
N GLU A 518 -29.18 -38.91 -9.91
CA GLU A 518 -29.40 -40.30 -9.46
C GLU A 518 -28.47 -40.67 -8.31
N ASP A 519 -27.18 -40.32 -8.39
CA ASP A 519 -26.22 -40.65 -7.32
C ASP A 519 -26.47 -39.82 -6.06
N ARG A 520 -26.88 -38.55 -6.22
CA ARG A 520 -27.31 -37.72 -5.08
C ARG A 520 -28.49 -38.30 -4.32
N LEU A 521 -29.51 -38.79 -5.04
CA LEU A 521 -30.71 -39.35 -4.42
C LEU A 521 -30.41 -40.69 -3.73
N ARG A 522 -29.45 -41.45 -4.26
CA ARG A 522 -29.01 -42.72 -3.68
C ARG A 522 -28.05 -42.54 -2.49
N GLY A 523 -27.25 -41.48 -2.47
CA GLY A 523 -26.28 -41.21 -1.41
C GLY A 523 -24.94 -41.95 -1.56
N TYR A 524 -24.69 -42.59 -2.70
CA TYR A 524 -23.46 -43.32 -2.98
C TYR A 524 -23.22 -43.47 -4.50
N ILE A 525 -21.98 -43.82 -4.88
CA ILE A 525 -21.56 -44.15 -6.24
C ILE A 525 -21.07 -45.59 -6.34
N HIS A 526 -21.10 -46.16 -7.55
CA HIS A 526 -20.52 -47.47 -7.83
C HIS A 526 -19.27 -47.32 -8.67
N THR A 527 -18.19 -47.96 -8.26
CA THR A 527 -16.99 -48.10 -9.10
C THR A 527 -16.25 -49.38 -8.74
N GLU A 528 -15.35 -49.83 -9.62
CA GLU A 528 -14.51 -50.98 -9.35
C GLU A 528 -13.49 -50.65 -8.26
N ASN A 529 -13.41 -51.51 -7.25
CA ASN A 529 -12.35 -51.43 -6.26
C ASN A 529 -11.01 -51.92 -6.84
N ARG A 530 -9.95 -51.86 -6.03
CA ARG A 530 -8.59 -52.25 -6.47
C ARG A 530 -8.47 -53.71 -6.95
N ASN A 531 -9.47 -54.54 -6.68
CA ASN A 531 -9.52 -55.96 -7.05
C ASN A 531 -10.47 -56.21 -8.25
N GLY A 532 -11.02 -55.17 -8.87
CA GLY A 532 -11.92 -55.27 -10.03
C GLY A 532 -13.36 -55.65 -9.70
N PHE A 533 -13.76 -55.60 -8.43
CA PHE A 533 -15.14 -55.84 -8.03
C PHE A 533 -15.91 -54.53 -7.91
N LEU A 534 -17.16 -54.52 -8.38
CA LEU A 534 -18.06 -53.38 -8.20
C LEU A 534 -18.33 -53.19 -6.70
N GLU A 535 -17.93 -52.05 -6.16
CA GLU A 535 -18.11 -51.68 -4.75
C GLU A 535 -18.86 -50.35 -4.65
N MET A 536 -19.62 -50.19 -3.56
CA MET A 536 -20.35 -48.97 -3.26
C MET A 536 -19.47 -48.04 -2.44
N PHE A 537 -19.37 -46.78 -2.87
CA PHE A 537 -18.61 -45.75 -2.17
C PHE A 537 -19.53 -44.60 -1.77
N PRO A 538 -19.44 -44.10 -0.52
CA PRO A 538 -20.15 -42.88 -0.11
C PRO A 538 -19.81 -41.68 -1.01
N LEU A 539 -20.68 -40.68 -1.01
CA LEU A 539 -20.35 -39.39 -1.63
C LEU A 539 -19.16 -38.74 -0.92
N MET A 540 -18.43 -37.91 -1.67
CA MET A 540 -17.26 -37.20 -1.15
C MET A 540 -17.61 -36.38 0.09
N THR A 541 -16.78 -36.52 1.11
CA THR A 541 -16.83 -35.74 2.35
C THR A 541 -15.46 -35.13 2.62
N LEU A 542 -15.33 -34.30 3.65
CA LEU A 542 -14.05 -33.69 4.00
C LEU A 542 -13.62 -34.17 5.39
N THR A 543 -12.48 -34.85 5.47
CA THR A 543 -11.86 -35.17 6.76
C THR A 543 -10.95 -34.01 7.15
N SER A 544 -11.21 -33.42 8.32
CA SER A 544 -10.38 -32.36 8.91
C SER A 544 -9.90 -32.82 10.28
N VAL A 545 -8.58 -32.87 10.47
CA VAL A 545 -7.96 -33.22 11.74
C VAL A 545 -6.93 -32.19 12.12
N PHE A 546 -6.76 -31.93 13.42
CA PHE A 546 -5.76 -30.98 13.88
C PHE A 546 -4.91 -31.47 15.05
N VAL A 547 -3.74 -30.87 15.12
CA VAL A 547 -2.81 -30.95 16.25
C VAL A 547 -2.58 -29.54 16.76
N ARG A 548 -2.74 -29.36 18.08
CA ARG A 548 -2.38 -28.14 18.78
C ARG A 548 -0.91 -28.22 19.17
N SER A 549 -0.11 -27.24 18.78
CA SER A 549 1.28 -27.14 19.23
C SER A 549 1.27 -26.72 20.71
N ALA A 550 1.58 -27.62 21.63
CA ALA A 550 1.67 -27.25 23.05
C ALA A 550 2.82 -26.23 23.26
N PRO A 551 2.64 -25.17 24.09
CA PRO A 551 3.76 -24.30 24.48
C PRO A 551 4.80 -25.04 25.35
N PRO A 552 6.04 -24.54 25.43
CA PRO A 552 7.23 -25.14 24.85
C PRO A 552 7.56 -26.52 25.45
N LYS A 553 7.08 -27.60 24.82
CA LYS A 553 7.75 -28.91 24.82
C LYS A 553 7.63 -29.52 23.42
N GLN A 554 8.69 -29.28 22.65
CA GLN A 554 9.17 -30.02 21.47
C GLN A 554 8.17 -31.01 20.86
N LEU A 555 7.27 -30.54 20.00
CA LEU A 555 6.81 -31.36 18.89
C LEU A 555 7.62 -30.93 17.67
N SER A 556 8.53 -31.78 17.23
CA SER A 556 9.23 -31.66 15.96
C SER A 556 8.24 -31.71 14.79
N LEU A 557 8.65 -31.18 13.64
CA LEU A 557 7.88 -31.25 12.39
C LEU A 557 7.46 -32.69 12.05
N MET A 558 8.32 -33.66 12.40
CA MET A 558 8.06 -35.09 12.24
C MET A 558 6.93 -35.58 13.15
N GLU A 559 6.94 -35.21 14.43
CA GLU A 559 5.89 -35.59 15.39
C GLU A 559 4.54 -34.97 15.06
N ILE A 560 4.51 -33.72 14.60
CA ILE A 560 3.27 -33.07 14.12
C ILE A 560 2.69 -33.86 12.94
N SER A 561 3.54 -34.23 11.98
CA SER A 561 3.13 -34.96 10.79
C SER A 561 2.62 -36.38 11.13
N GLU A 562 3.30 -37.09 12.03
CA GLU A 562 2.88 -38.43 12.49
C GLU A 562 1.54 -38.40 13.23
N LEU A 563 1.34 -37.42 14.11
CA LEU A 563 0.08 -37.26 14.85
C LEU A 563 -1.09 -36.93 13.91
N LEU A 564 -0.87 -36.07 12.91
CA LEU A 564 -1.88 -35.76 11.90
C LEU A 564 -2.25 -37.01 11.09
N ALA A 565 -1.26 -37.80 10.66
CA ALA A 565 -1.51 -39.04 9.92
C ALA A 565 -2.31 -40.07 10.73
N GLN A 566 -1.98 -40.24 12.01
CA GLN A 566 -2.71 -41.15 12.92
C GLN A 566 -4.17 -40.71 13.11
N LYS A 567 -4.39 -39.43 13.39
CA LYS A 567 -5.75 -38.87 13.54
C LYS A 567 -6.57 -39.00 12.26
N LYS A 568 -5.98 -38.69 11.10
CA LYS A 568 -6.60 -38.84 9.77
C LYS A 568 -7.10 -40.27 9.55
N ALA A 569 -6.25 -41.27 9.82
CA ALA A 569 -6.61 -42.68 9.65
C ALA A 569 -7.76 -43.13 10.58
N GLN A 570 -7.80 -42.61 11.81
CA GLN A 570 -8.84 -42.92 12.77
C GLN A 570 -10.20 -42.33 12.37
N GLU A 571 -10.20 -41.07 11.92
CA GLU A 571 -11.42 -40.34 11.53
C GLU A 571 -12.08 -40.96 10.29
N LYS A 572 -11.28 -41.25 9.25
CA LYS A 572 -11.77 -41.93 8.03
C LYS A 572 -12.43 -43.28 8.34
N LYS A 573 -11.85 -44.04 9.28
CA LYS A 573 -12.39 -45.34 9.71
C LYS A 573 -13.70 -45.20 10.46
N LEU A 574 -13.90 -44.11 11.21
CA LEU A 574 -15.14 -43.81 11.92
C LEU A 574 -16.26 -43.49 10.91
N LYS A 575 -16.02 -42.56 9.98
CA LYS A 575 -16.98 -42.18 8.93
C LYS A 575 -17.44 -43.39 8.11
N TYR A 576 -16.51 -44.23 7.67
CA TYR A 576 -16.83 -45.44 6.90
C TYR A 576 -17.67 -46.46 7.69
N LYS A 577 -17.43 -46.59 9.00
CA LYS A 577 -18.24 -47.46 9.87
C LYS A 577 -19.67 -46.93 10.04
N MET A 578 -19.83 -45.62 10.18
CA MET A 578 -21.16 -44.99 10.33
C MET A 578 -22.02 -45.23 9.09
N PHE A 579 -21.44 -45.03 7.90
CA PHE A 579 -22.13 -45.30 6.63
C PHE A 579 -22.65 -46.75 6.53
N ASN A 580 -21.79 -47.74 6.78
CA ASN A 580 -22.19 -49.15 6.72
C ASN A 580 -23.25 -49.52 7.78
N ALA A 581 -23.27 -48.83 8.94
CA ALA A 581 -24.24 -49.07 9.99
C ALA A 581 -25.63 -48.51 9.63
N GLU A 582 -25.69 -47.34 9.00
CA GLU A 582 -26.93 -46.74 8.50
C GLU A 582 -27.54 -47.56 7.36
N GLU A 583 -26.72 -48.13 6.48
CA GLU A 583 -27.18 -49.05 5.43
C GLU A 583 -27.74 -50.35 6.00
N SER A 584 -27.15 -50.88 7.08
CA SER A 584 -27.65 -52.10 7.73
C SER A 584 -29.04 -51.91 8.39
N LEU A 585 -29.48 -50.66 8.55
CA LEU A 585 -30.74 -50.24 9.18
C LEU A 585 -31.81 -49.76 8.17
N ALA A 586 -31.42 -49.47 6.93
CA ALA A 586 -32.28 -49.03 5.83
C ALA A 586 -32.75 -50.24 4.99
#